data_AF-A0A7Y7LLJ7-F1
#
_entry.id   AF-A0A7Y7LLJ7-F1
#
_cell.length_a   1.000
_cell.length_b   1.000
_cell.length_c   1.000
_cell.angle_alpha   90.00
_cell.angle_beta   90.00
_cell.angle_gamma   90.00
#
_symmetry.space_group_name_H-M   'P 1'
#
loop_
_entity.id
_entity.type
_entity.pdbx_description
1 polymer ?
#
loop_
_entity_poly.entity_id
_entity_poly.type
_entity_poly.pdbx_seq_one_letter_code
_entity_poly.pdbx_strand_id
1 'polypeptide(L)'
;MRKPGLAATAVALMLTAGWAQAAQWMKVGGSGGNVFYIDKASVIKAEKTRKVWSMQSYGRPQKTPEGKLYRSVKMLHVYACEEHTTTLLAQVYYPEAMGKGEPIENYKFEKFNPEDIVPDSAFDSALAAACKI
;
A
#
# COMPACT_ATOMS: atom_id res chain seq x y z
N MET A 1 40.71 51.40 -14.19
CA MET A 1 40.51 50.43 -15.32
C MET A 1 40.10 49.09 -14.69
N ARG A 2 38.85 48.61 -14.85
CA ARG A 2 38.42 47.52 -15.78
C ARG A 2 39.45 46.38 -15.81
N LYS A 3 39.22 45.10 -15.47
CA LYS A 3 38.07 44.16 -15.50
C LYS A 3 38.63 42.80 -14.94
N PRO A 4 37.94 41.65 -14.99
CA PRO A 4 36.71 41.22 -14.34
C PRO A 4 36.93 39.87 -13.60
N GLY A 5 35.87 39.34 -12.96
CA GLY A 5 35.93 38.01 -12.33
C GLY A 5 35.90 36.83 -13.30
N LEU A 6 36.25 35.68 -12.75
CA LEU A 6 35.81 34.33 -13.13
C LEU A 6 35.77 33.56 -11.81
N ALA A 7 34.63 33.45 -11.11
CA ALA A 7 33.47 32.62 -11.47
C ALA A 7 33.89 31.20 -11.88
N ALA A 8 34.50 30.45 -10.97
CA ALA A 8 34.63 29.00 -11.08
C ALA A 8 33.49 28.34 -10.28
N THR A 9 32.34 28.27 -10.96
CA THR A 9 31.40 27.13 -10.97
C THR A 9 31.29 26.32 -9.67
N ALA A 10 30.45 26.78 -8.74
CA ALA A 10 29.74 25.87 -7.86
C ALA A 10 28.70 25.13 -8.71
N VAL A 11 29.03 23.92 -9.16
CA VAL A 11 28.04 23.00 -9.74
C VAL A 11 27.04 22.70 -8.64
N ALA A 12 25.88 23.36 -8.71
CA ALA A 12 24.74 23.07 -7.87
C ALA A 12 24.33 21.62 -8.12
N LEU A 13 24.70 20.74 -7.19
CA LEU A 13 24.18 19.39 -7.07
C LEU A 13 22.71 19.53 -6.70
N MET A 14 21.87 19.82 -7.71
CA MET A 14 20.42 19.79 -7.55
C MET A 14 20.07 18.34 -7.30
N LEU A 15 19.92 18.04 -6.00
CA LEU A 15 19.34 16.82 -5.48
C LEU A 15 18.02 16.61 -6.23
N THR A 16 18.03 15.77 -7.26
CA THR A 16 16.83 15.09 -7.72
C THR A 16 16.49 14.10 -6.62
N ALA A 17 15.99 14.62 -5.49
CA ALA A 17 15.19 13.84 -4.57
C ALA A 17 13.95 13.46 -5.39
N GLY A 18 14.06 12.35 -6.12
CA GLY A 18 12.92 11.73 -6.76
C GLY A 18 11.84 11.69 -5.71
N TRP A 19 10.67 12.26 -6.01
CA TRP A 19 9.58 12.37 -5.06
C TRP A 19 9.20 10.95 -4.63
N ALA A 20 9.79 10.49 -3.54
CA ALA A 20 9.34 9.30 -2.86
C ALA A 20 7.95 9.67 -2.36
N GLN A 21 6.91 9.20 -3.07
CA GLN A 21 5.55 9.38 -2.61
C GLN A 21 5.46 8.65 -1.27
N ALA A 22 5.43 9.43 -0.20
CA ALA A 22 5.17 8.92 1.12
C ALA A 22 3.79 8.26 1.11
N ALA A 23 3.70 7.06 1.70
CA ALA A 23 2.43 6.36 1.83
C ALA A 23 1.41 7.25 2.57
N GLN A 24 0.19 7.32 2.06
CA GLN A 24 -0.91 8.08 2.62
C GLN A 24 -2.00 7.14 3.12
N TRP A 25 -1.69 6.45 4.22
CA TRP A 25 -2.58 5.47 4.84
C TRP A 25 -3.87 6.13 5.35
N MET A 26 -5.00 5.69 4.81
CA MET A 26 -6.33 6.08 5.21
C MET A 26 -7.05 4.87 5.79
N LYS A 27 -7.61 5.02 7.00
CA LYS A 27 -8.44 3.99 7.61
C LYS A 27 -9.74 3.87 6.82
N VAL A 28 -10.09 2.65 6.42
CA VAL A 28 -11.35 2.34 5.71
C VAL A 28 -12.26 1.42 6.49
N GLY A 29 -11.74 0.72 7.51
CA GLY A 29 -12.55 -0.16 8.35
C GLY A 29 -11.78 -0.69 9.55
N GLY A 30 -12.46 -1.51 10.35
CA GLY A 30 -11.86 -2.21 11.47
C GLY A 30 -12.67 -2.18 12.76
N SER A 31 -12.45 -3.18 13.61
CA SER A 31 -13.07 -3.37 14.91
C SER A 31 -12.12 -4.12 15.85
N GLY A 32 -12.33 -4.05 17.16
CA GLY A 32 -11.58 -4.86 18.13
C GLY A 32 -10.06 -4.68 18.11
N GLY A 33 -9.56 -3.50 17.71
CA GLY A 33 -8.14 -3.20 17.57
C GLY A 33 -7.51 -3.66 16.24
N ASN A 34 -8.27 -4.31 15.36
CA ASN A 34 -7.86 -4.63 14.00
C ASN A 34 -8.33 -3.52 13.08
N VAL A 35 -7.41 -2.91 12.32
CA VAL A 35 -7.71 -1.76 11.48
C VAL A 35 -7.27 -2.05 10.05
N PHE A 36 -8.15 -1.73 9.11
CA PHE A 36 -7.90 -1.86 7.67
C PHE A 36 -7.66 -0.48 7.08
N TYR A 37 -6.60 -0.37 6.29
CA TYR A 37 -6.16 0.86 5.63
C TYR A 37 -6.01 0.66 4.12
N ILE A 38 -6.13 1.75 3.37
CA ILE A 38 -5.63 1.86 1.99
C ILE A 38 -4.58 2.96 1.90
N ASP A 39 -3.57 2.79 1.06
CA ASP A 39 -2.61 3.84 0.72
C ASP A 39 -3.11 4.63 -0.49
N LYS A 40 -3.66 5.81 -0.24
CA LYS A 40 -4.20 6.68 -1.30
C LYS A 40 -3.17 7.06 -2.35
N ALA A 41 -1.91 7.23 -1.94
CA ALA A 41 -0.84 7.64 -2.85
C ALA A 41 -0.48 6.51 -3.82
N SER A 42 -0.78 5.25 -3.48
CA SER A 42 -0.46 4.09 -4.31
C SER A 42 -1.51 3.74 -5.37
N VAL A 43 -2.66 4.44 -5.40
CA VAL A 43 -3.77 4.09 -6.28
C VAL A 43 -3.37 4.33 -7.74
N ILE A 44 -3.40 3.25 -8.53
CA ILE A 44 -3.22 3.27 -9.98
C ILE A 44 -4.55 2.94 -10.63
N LYS A 45 -5.02 3.83 -11.51
CA LYS A 45 -6.22 3.60 -12.33
C LYS A 45 -5.84 2.83 -13.59
N ALA A 46 -6.56 1.76 -13.87
CA ALA A 46 -6.42 1.01 -15.11
C ALA A 46 -7.81 0.57 -15.58
N GLU A 47 -8.32 1.21 -16.64
CA GLU A 47 -9.67 0.97 -17.16
C GLU A 47 -10.74 1.04 -16.04
N LYS A 48 -11.44 -0.07 -15.79
CA LYS A 48 -12.48 -0.22 -14.76
C LYS A 48 -11.96 -0.65 -13.39
N THR A 49 -10.64 -0.76 -13.25
CA THR A 49 -10.00 -1.27 -12.04
C THR A 49 -9.18 -0.23 -11.28
N ARG A 50 -8.93 -0.51 -10.01
CA ARG A 50 -8.02 0.23 -9.14
C ARG A 50 -7.03 -0.72 -8.52
N LYS A 51 -5.75 -0.54 -8.84
CA LYS A 51 -4.66 -1.24 -8.16
C LYS A 51 -4.19 -0.40 -6.98
N VAL A 52 -4.16 -0.96 -5.79
CA VAL A 52 -3.87 -0.21 -4.56
C VAL A 52 -3.20 -1.08 -3.51
N TRP A 53 -2.28 -0.50 -2.75
CA TRP A 53 -1.79 -1.11 -1.52
C TRP A 53 -2.78 -0.89 -0.38
N SER A 54 -3.15 -1.97 0.30
CA SER A 54 -3.91 -1.95 1.55
C SER A 54 -3.09 -2.54 2.70
N MET A 55 -3.53 -2.32 3.92
CA MET A 55 -2.89 -2.87 5.11
C MET A 55 -3.92 -3.30 6.14
N GLN A 56 -3.74 -4.50 6.68
CA GLN A 56 -4.37 -4.90 7.94
C GLN A 56 -3.34 -4.74 9.05
N SER A 57 -3.70 -3.99 10.10
CA SER A 57 -2.89 -3.85 11.31
C SER A 57 -3.67 -4.38 12.50
N TYR A 58 -3.08 -5.32 13.23
CA TYR A 58 -3.75 -6.06 14.29
C TYR A 58 -3.34 -5.56 15.67
N GLY A 59 -4.33 -5.47 16.57
CA GLY A 59 -4.09 -5.12 17.97
C GLY A 59 -3.27 -6.19 18.69
N ARG A 60 -3.43 -7.46 18.28
CA ARG A 60 -2.77 -8.64 18.86
C ARG A 60 -1.99 -9.43 17.80
N PRO A 61 -0.92 -10.15 18.18
CA PRO A 61 -0.18 -11.01 17.25
C PRO A 61 -1.09 -12.03 16.55
N GLN A 62 -0.89 -12.17 15.24
CA GLN A 62 -1.47 -13.19 14.37
C GLN A 62 -0.37 -14.19 13.96
N LYS A 63 -0.75 -15.32 13.36
CA LYS A 63 0.20 -16.31 12.82
C LYS A 63 0.04 -16.44 11.31
N THR A 64 1.13 -16.40 10.57
CA THR A 64 1.14 -16.75 9.14
C THR A 64 0.83 -18.25 8.97
N PRO A 65 0.50 -18.74 7.75
CA PRO A 65 0.30 -20.17 7.51
C PRO A 65 1.48 -21.04 7.98
N GLU A 66 2.70 -20.51 7.93
CA GLU A 66 3.97 -21.11 8.33
C GLU A 66 4.27 -20.91 9.83
N GLY A 67 3.36 -20.26 10.57
CA GLY A 67 3.42 -20.11 12.02
C GLY A 67 4.21 -18.91 12.53
N LYS A 68 4.71 -18.03 11.66
CA LYS A 68 5.44 -16.82 12.08
C LYS A 68 4.48 -15.80 12.68
N LEU A 69 4.90 -15.16 13.77
CA LEU A 69 4.09 -14.13 14.43
C LEU A 69 4.21 -12.80 13.69
N TYR A 70 3.07 -12.18 13.40
CA TYR A 70 3.00 -10.88 12.74
C TYR A 70 1.94 -9.98 13.38
N ARG A 71 2.05 -8.67 13.16
CA ARG A 71 1.06 -7.68 13.64
C ARG A 71 0.56 -6.76 12.54
N SER A 72 1.10 -6.84 11.34
CA SER A 72 0.46 -6.25 10.16
C SER A 72 0.83 -6.97 8.88
N VAL A 73 -0.05 -6.88 7.90
CA VAL A 73 0.17 -7.37 6.55
C VAL A 73 -0.18 -6.27 5.56
N LYS A 74 0.72 -5.99 4.63
CA LYS A 74 0.52 -5.09 3.50
C LYS A 74 0.15 -5.93 2.28
N MET A 75 -0.93 -5.59 1.60
CA MET A 75 -1.49 -6.36 0.49
C MET A 75 -1.64 -5.50 -0.76
N LEU A 76 -1.24 -6.00 -1.91
CA LEU A 76 -1.52 -5.35 -3.20
C LEU A 76 -2.77 -5.97 -3.80
N HIS A 77 -3.82 -5.18 -3.97
CA HIS A 77 -5.06 -5.61 -4.59
C HIS A 77 -5.31 -4.90 -5.91
N VAL A 78 -6.00 -5.59 -6.81
CA VAL A 78 -6.73 -4.98 -7.92
C VAL A 78 -8.21 -5.11 -7.62
N TYR A 79 -8.90 -3.98 -7.58
CA TYR A 79 -10.34 -3.90 -7.37
C TYR A 79 -11.03 -3.60 -8.69
N ALA A 80 -12.04 -4.38 -9.07
CA ALA A 80 -12.89 -4.10 -10.23
C ALA A 80 -14.15 -3.37 -9.75
N CYS A 81 -14.26 -2.08 -10.08
CA CYS A 81 -15.21 -1.17 -9.43
C CYS A 81 -16.67 -1.43 -9.82
N GLU A 82 -16.92 -1.93 -11.02
CA GLU A 82 -18.27 -2.23 -11.52
C GLU A 82 -18.69 -3.66 -11.17
N GLU A 83 -17.74 -4.59 -11.17
CA GLU A 83 -17.95 -6.02 -10.98
C GLU A 83 -17.95 -6.43 -9.50
N HIS A 84 -17.56 -5.54 -8.58
CA HIS A 84 -17.48 -5.79 -7.13
C HIS A 84 -16.57 -6.99 -6.77
N THR A 85 -15.45 -7.11 -7.49
CA THR A 85 -14.44 -8.16 -7.25
C THR A 85 -13.09 -7.61 -6.86
N THR A 86 -12.28 -8.46 -6.23
CA THR A 86 -10.88 -8.17 -5.88
C THR A 86 -9.95 -9.30 -6.32
N THR A 87 -8.74 -8.96 -6.74
CA THR A 87 -7.65 -9.91 -6.98
C THR A 87 -6.46 -9.55 -6.11
N LEU A 88 -6.01 -10.49 -5.29
CA LEU A 88 -4.80 -10.34 -4.47
C LEU A 88 -3.54 -10.63 -5.31
N LEU A 89 -2.64 -9.66 -5.39
CA LEU A 89 -1.40 -9.76 -6.19
C LEU A 89 -0.14 -9.96 -5.34
N ALA A 90 -0.13 -9.45 -4.12
CA ALA A 90 1.02 -9.60 -3.23
C ALA A 90 0.63 -9.44 -1.76
N GLN A 91 1.42 -10.06 -0.89
CA GLN A 91 1.37 -9.87 0.56
C GLN A 91 2.78 -9.71 1.12
N VAL A 92 2.92 -8.84 2.12
CA VAL A 92 4.15 -8.66 2.89
C VAL A 92 3.77 -8.58 4.36
N TYR A 93 4.32 -9.48 5.17
CA TYR A 93 4.03 -9.62 6.59
C TYR A 93 5.11 -8.95 7.43
N TYR A 94 4.67 -8.26 8.47
CA TYR A 94 5.53 -7.45 9.34
C TYR A 94 5.32 -7.86 10.81
N PRO A 95 6.41 -7.92 11.60
CA PRO A 95 6.35 -8.33 13.00
C PRO A 95 5.60 -7.30 13.87
N GLU A 96 5.58 -6.04 13.45
CA GLU A 96 4.93 -4.94 14.16
C GLU A 96 3.68 -4.41 13.45
N ALA A 97 2.92 -3.58 14.17
CA ALA A 97 1.76 -2.88 13.62
C ALA A 97 2.21 -1.83 12.57
N MET A 98 1.30 -1.46 11.68
CA MET A 98 1.51 -0.40 10.67
C MET A 98 2.71 -0.62 9.72
N GLY A 99 3.03 -1.87 9.37
CA GLY A 99 4.07 -2.22 8.41
C GLY A 99 5.49 -1.93 8.88
N LYS A 100 5.72 -1.97 10.20
CA LYS A 100 7.02 -1.68 10.82
C LYS A 100 7.85 -2.94 11.06
N GLY A 101 9.16 -2.74 11.14
CA GLY A 101 10.15 -3.81 11.27
C GLY A 101 10.51 -4.43 9.91
N GLU A 102 11.49 -5.32 9.94
CA GLU A 102 11.89 -6.07 8.74
C GLU A 102 10.79 -7.08 8.35
N PRO A 103 10.45 -7.20 7.05
CA PRO A 103 9.49 -8.20 6.59
C PRO A 103 9.90 -9.61 7.01
N ILE A 104 8.98 -10.36 7.59
CA ILE A 104 9.23 -11.74 8.03
C ILE A 104 8.82 -12.77 6.97
N GLU A 105 7.97 -12.34 6.02
CA GLU A 105 7.41 -13.19 4.98
C GLU A 105 6.80 -12.35 3.84
N ASN A 106 6.91 -12.83 2.60
CA ASN A 106 6.36 -12.15 1.43
C ASN A 106 5.90 -13.14 0.37
N TYR A 107 4.76 -12.85 -0.25
CA TYR A 107 4.21 -13.63 -1.36
C TYR A 107 3.89 -12.72 -2.53
N LYS A 108 4.12 -13.23 -3.73
CA LYS A 108 3.63 -12.65 -4.99
C LYS A 108 2.79 -13.69 -5.69
N PHE A 109 1.69 -13.23 -6.24
CA PHE A 109 0.66 -14.07 -6.81
C PHE A 109 0.51 -13.69 -8.29
N GLU A 110 0.86 -14.61 -9.18
CA GLU A 110 0.88 -14.34 -10.62
C GLU A 110 -0.44 -14.72 -11.32
N LYS A 111 -1.22 -15.62 -10.72
CA LYS A 111 -2.43 -16.20 -11.32
C LYS A 111 -3.51 -16.44 -10.26
N PHE A 112 -4.15 -15.37 -9.82
CA PHE A 112 -5.36 -15.48 -9.01
C PHE A 112 -6.55 -14.99 -9.82
N ASN A 113 -7.64 -15.75 -9.75
CA ASN A 113 -8.91 -15.30 -10.27
C ASN A 113 -9.46 -14.18 -9.39
N PRO A 114 -10.23 -13.23 -9.94
CA PRO A 114 -11.03 -12.32 -9.13
C PRO A 114 -11.95 -13.09 -8.19
N GLU A 115 -12.04 -12.61 -6.95
CA GLU A 115 -12.96 -13.11 -5.93
C GLU A 115 -14.05 -12.06 -5.69
N ASP A 116 -15.29 -12.53 -5.50
CA ASP A 116 -16.41 -11.68 -5.10
C ASP A 116 -16.13 -11.09 -3.72
N ILE A 117 -16.38 -9.78 -3.58
CA ILE A 117 -16.20 -9.12 -2.31
C ILE A 117 -17.43 -9.35 -1.43
N VAL A 118 -17.21 -9.88 -0.22
CA VAL A 118 -18.27 -10.01 0.78
C VAL A 118 -18.77 -8.60 1.16
N PRO A 119 -20.08 -8.31 1.04
CA PRO A 119 -20.64 -7.03 1.47
C PRO A 119 -20.36 -6.72 2.94
N ASP A 120 -20.24 -5.43 3.28
CA ASP A 120 -19.93 -4.93 4.64
C ASP A 120 -18.59 -5.42 5.22
N SER A 121 -17.74 -6.04 4.40
CA SER A 121 -16.40 -6.44 4.79
C SER A 121 -15.41 -5.27 4.72
N ALA A 122 -14.22 -5.48 5.28
CA ALA A 122 -13.13 -4.52 5.15
C ALA A 122 -12.69 -4.33 3.68
N PHE A 123 -12.82 -5.37 2.85
CA PHE A 123 -12.51 -5.30 1.42
C PHE A 123 -13.57 -4.51 0.63
N ASP A 124 -14.84 -4.57 1.05
CA ASP A 124 -15.92 -3.75 0.48
C ASP A 124 -15.70 -2.26 0.77
N SER A 125 -15.34 -1.95 2.02
CA SER A 125 -14.96 -0.59 2.40
C SER A 125 -13.73 -0.08 1.65
N ALA A 126 -12.75 -0.96 1.41
CA ALA A 126 -11.55 -0.64 0.63
C ALA A 126 -11.85 -0.41 -0.85
N LEU A 127 -12.70 -1.23 -1.47
CA LEU A 127 -13.22 -1.04 -2.83
C LEU A 127 -13.88 0.33 -2.95
N ALA A 128 -14.86 0.61 -2.09
CA ALA A 128 -15.61 1.86 -2.11
C ALA A 128 -14.71 3.09 -1.95
N ALA A 129 -13.66 2.99 -1.14
CA ALA A 129 -12.68 4.06 -0.96
C ALA A 129 -11.73 4.19 -2.18
N ALA A 130 -11.22 3.09 -2.72
CA ALA A 130 -10.30 3.09 -3.85
C ALA A 130 -10.97 3.56 -5.15
N CYS A 131 -12.22 3.16 -5.39
CA CYS A 131 -12.97 3.51 -6.61
C CYS A 131 -13.44 4.97 -6.66
N LYS A 132 -13.43 5.68 -5.52
CA LYS A 132 -13.69 7.13 -5.45
C LYS A 132 -12.46 7.98 -5.75
N ILE A 133 -11.27 7.38 -5.80
CA ILE A 133 -10.01 8.04 -6.16
C ILE A 133 -9.85 7.97 -7.67
#